data_AF-A0A7W0JXD2-F1
#
_entry.id   AF-A0A7W0JXD2-F1
#
_cell.length_a   1.000
_cell.length_b   1.000
_cell.length_c   1.000
_cell.angle_alpha   90.00
_cell.angle_beta   90.00
_cell.angle_gamma   90.00
#
_symmetry.space_group_name_H-M   'P 1'
#
loop_
_entity.id
_entity.type
_entity.pdbx_description
1 polymer ?
#
loop_
_entity_poly.entity_id
_entity_poly.type
_entity_poly.pdbx_seq_one_letter_code
_entity_poly.pdbx_strand_id
1 'polypeptide(L)'
;AHVARELVALKPDLLAVVGEFVHALAPHADALGDRLLTASDPPALGPALVARLRGDEVIVLKASRGVALERILPALTARANPSD
;
A
#
# COMPACT_ATOMS: atom_id res chain seq x y z
N ALA A 1 -0.53 -16.53 2.56
CA ALA A 1 -1.13 -17.06 1.31
C ALA A 1 -2.63 -16.78 1.20
N HIS A 2 -3.48 -17.24 2.14
CA HIS A 2 -4.94 -17.07 2.04
C HIS A 2 -5.37 -15.60 1.88
N VAL A 3 -4.90 -14.72 2.78
CA VAL A 3 -5.22 -13.28 2.75
C VAL A 3 -4.74 -12.60 1.46
N ALA A 4 -3.56 -12.96 0.94
CA ALA A 4 -3.04 -12.37 -0.30
C ALA A 4 -3.97 -12.66 -1.49
N ARG A 5 -4.48 -13.90 -1.59
CA ARG A 5 -5.45 -14.29 -2.62
C ARG A 5 -6.77 -13.52 -2.48
N GLU A 6 -7.26 -13.34 -1.25
CA GLU A 6 -8.48 -12.56 -1.00
C GLU A 6 -8.30 -11.08 -1.39
N LEU A 7 -7.17 -10.47 -1.05
CA LEU A 7 -6.85 -9.09 -1.46
C LEU A 7 -6.81 -8.94 -2.98
N VAL A 8 -6.22 -9.91 -3.70
CA VAL A 8 -6.23 -9.92 -5.17
C VAL A 8 -7.65 -10.06 -5.71
N ALA A 9 -8.48 -10.92 -5.10
CA ALA A 9 -9.86 -11.16 -5.53
C ALA A 9 -10.78 -9.93 -5.33
N LEU A 10 -10.49 -9.06 -4.36
CA LEU A 10 -11.17 -7.77 -4.18
C LEU A 10 -10.94 -6.79 -5.34
N LYS A 11 -9.93 -7.04 -6.18
CA LYS A 11 -9.56 -6.20 -7.33
C LYS A 11 -9.40 -4.70 -6.94
N PRO A 12 -8.56 -4.35 -5.97
CA PRO A 12 -8.29 -2.93 -5.64
C PRO A 12 -7.60 -2.20 -6.79
N ASP A 13 -7.88 -0.92 -7.00
CA ASP A 13 -7.19 -0.11 -8.02
C ASP A 13 -5.68 -0.03 -7.78
N LEU A 14 -5.27 -0.08 -6.50
CA LEU A 14 -3.88 -0.16 -6.07
C LEU A 14 -3.77 -1.04 -4.82
N LEU A 15 -2.80 -1.95 -4.81
CA LEU A 15 -2.42 -2.78 -3.68
C LEU A 15 -0.98 -2.48 -3.29
N ALA A 16 -0.82 -1.74 -2.19
CA ALA A 16 0.46 -1.32 -1.64
C ALA A 16 0.87 -2.23 -0.47
N VAL A 17 2.07 -2.83 -0.52
CA VAL A 17 2.52 -3.82 0.48
C VAL A 17 3.98 -3.66 0.87
N VAL A 18 4.29 -4.09 2.10
CA VAL A 18 5.63 -4.14 2.70
C VAL A 18 5.84 -5.46 3.44
N GLY A 19 7.09 -5.80 3.72
CA GLY A 19 7.46 -6.99 4.50
C GLY A 19 6.96 -8.30 3.89
N GLU A 20 6.52 -9.24 4.72
CA GLU A 20 6.12 -10.59 4.32
C GLU A 20 5.01 -10.63 3.25
N PHE A 21 4.20 -9.58 3.14
CA PHE A 21 3.17 -9.51 2.10
C PHE A 21 3.74 -9.32 0.69
N VAL A 22 4.94 -8.77 0.56
CA VAL A 22 5.67 -8.72 -0.73
C VAL A 22 5.92 -10.14 -1.24
N HIS A 23 6.43 -11.02 -0.37
CA HIS A 23 6.67 -12.42 -0.72
C HIS A 23 5.36 -13.18 -0.96
N ALA A 24 4.33 -12.94 -0.13
CA ALA A 24 3.04 -13.60 -0.28
C ALA A 24 2.29 -13.23 -1.57
N LEU A 25 2.58 -12.06 -2.16
CA LEU A 25 1.99 -11.59 -3.41
C LEU A 25 2.85 -11.84 -4.65
N ALA A 26 4.08 -12.34 -4.50
CA ALA A 26 4.95 -12.66 -5.64
C ALA A 26 4.27 -13.59 -6.68
N PRO A 27 3.51 -14.64 -6.30
CA PRO A 27 2.78 -15.47 -7.27
C PRO A 27 1.66 -14.75 -8.03
N HIS A 28 1.27 -13.55 -7.59
CA HIS A 28 0.20 -12.74 -8.17
C HIS A 28 0.72 -11.47 -8.86
N ALA A 29 2.05 -11.29 -8.94
CA ALA A 29 2.66 -10.07 -9.48
C ALA A 29 2.21 -9.80 -10.92
N ASP A 30 2.24 -10.80 -11.80
CA ASP A 30 1.82 -10.66 -13.19
C ASP A 30 0.33 -10.29 -13.34
N ALA A 31 -0.51 -10.84 -12.46
CA ALA A 31 -1.95 -10.57 -12.49
C ALA A 31 -2.30 -9.17 -11.97
N LEU A 32 -1.50 -8.64 -11.04
CA LEU A 32 -1.68 -7.30 -10.49
C LEU A 32 -1.03 -6.23 -11.36
N GLY A 33 0.08 -6.53 -12.03
CA GLY A 33 0.83 -5.58 -12.86
C GLY A 33 1.10 -4.27 -12.11
N ASP A 34 0.80 -3.15 -12.76
CA ASP A 34 1.03 -1.80 -12.22
C ASP A 34 0.22 -1.47 -10.95
N ARG A 35 -0.77 -2.30 -10.62
CA ARG A 35 -1.59 -2.18 -9.41
C ARG A 35 -0.87 -2.70 -8.18
N LEU A 36 0.23 -3.45 -8.32
CA LEU A 36 1.05 -3.85 -7.18
C LEU A 36 2.14 -2.82 -6.92
N LEU A 37 2.14 -2.23 -5.73
CA LEU A 37 3.21 -1.37 -5.24
C LEU A 37 3.89 -2.05 -4.06
N THR A 38 5.21 -2.23 -4.13
CA THR A 38 6.01 -2.84 -3.06
C THR A 38 7.03 -1.86 -2.53
N ALA A 39 7.36 -1.98 -1.25
CA ALA A 39 8.49 -1.27 -0.63
C ALA A 39 9.12 -2.11 0.49
N SER A 40 10.34 -1.75 0.90
CA SER A 40 11.06 -2.44 1.97
C SER A 40 10.39 -2.28 3.34
N ASP A 41 9.84 -1.10 3.62
CA ASP A 41 9.28 -0.71 4.91
C ASP A 41 8.23 0.41 4.75
N PRO A 42 7.44 0.72 5.80
CA PRO A 42 6.45 1.78 5.72
C PRO A 42 7.03 3.16 5.35
N PRO A 43 8.14 3.65 5.94
CA PRO A 43 8.73 4.93 5.52
C PRO A 43 9.04 5.03 4.02
N ALA A 44 9.54 3.96 3.40
CA ALA A 44 9.79 3.92 1.96
C ALA A 44 8.47 3.84 1.15
N LEU A 45 7.44 3.19 1.68
CA LEU A 45 6.15 3.07 1.01
C LEU A 45 5.41 4.40 0.88
N GLY A 46 5.47 5.26 1.91
CA GLY A 46 4.68 6.49 1.98
C GLY A 46 4.82 7.40 0.74
N PRO A 47 6.03 7.86 0.39
CA PRO A 47 6.26 8.70 -0.79
C PRO A 47 5.87 8.01 -2.10
N ALA A 48 6.15 6.71 -2.23
CA ALA A 48 5.81 5.93 -3.42
C ALA A 48 4.30 5.80 -3.62
N LEU A 49 3.56 5.59 -2.52
CA LEU A 49 2.10 5.57 -2.52
C LEU A 49 1.54 6.95 -2.89
N VAL A 50 2.06 8.02 -2.26
CA VAL A 50 1.66 9.40 -2.56
C VAL A 50 1.80 9.71 -4.05
N ALA A 51 2.86 9.29 -4.72
CA ALA A 51 3.05 9.52 -6.16
C ALA A 51 1.98 8.87 -7.05
N ARG A 52 1.22 7.89 -6.54
CA ARG A 52 0.14 7.19 -7.26
C ARG A 52 -1.25 7.76 -6.99
N LEU A 53 -1.40 8.54 -5.91
CA LEU A 53 -2.70 9.11 -5.52
C LEU A 53 -3.06 10.33 -6.36
N ARG A 54 -4.35 10.65 -6.40
CA ARG A 54 -4.99 11.78 -7.07
C ARG A 54 -5.62 12.72 -6.04
N GLY A 55 -6.09 12.19 -4.91
CA GLY A 55 -6.65 12.95 -3.79
C GLY A 55 -8.13 12.67 -3.51
N ASP A 56 -8.77 11.80 -4.30
CA ASP A 56 -10.17 11.37 -4.19
C ASP A 56 -10.30 9.88 -3.80
N GLU A 57 -9.19 9.21 -3.51
CA GLU A 57 -9.18 7.80 -3.18
C GLU A 57 -9.66 7.49 -1.76
N VAL A 58 -10.33 6.34 -1.61
CA VAL A 58 -10.54 5.71 -0.31
C VAL A 58 -9.38 4.77 -0.01
N ILE A 59 -8.61 5.08 1.03
CA ILE A 59 -7.44 4.31 1.42
C ILE A 59 -7.76 3.49 2.67
N VAL A 60 -7.57 2.16 2.58
CA VAL A 60 -7.67 1.26 3.74
C VAL A 60 -6.26 0.88 4.19
N LEU A 61 -5.90 1.27 5.41
CA LEU A 61 -4.62 0.93 6.02
C LEU A 61 -4.78 -0.22 7.01
N LYS A 62 -3.99 -1.28 6.82
CA LYS A 62 -4.00 -2.42 7.74
C LYS A 62 -2.61 -3.01 7.91
N ALA A 63 -2.21 -3.16 9.16
CA ALA A 63 -1.08 -4.01 9.55
C ALA A 63 -1.29 -4.55 10.97
N SER A 64 -0.38 -5.43 11.40
CA SER A 64 -0.18 -5.76 12.81
C SER A 64 0.64 -4.68 13.49
N ARG A 65 0.52 -4.53 14.82
CA ARG A 65 1.20 -3.47 15.60
C ARG A 65 2.71 -3.38 15.33
N GLY A 66 3.40 -4.52 15.24
CA GLY A 66 4.85 -4.55 15.04
C GLY A 66 5.36 -4.02 13.69
N VAL A 67 4.48 -3.79 12.72
CA VAL A 67 4.86 -3.24 11.41
C VAL A 67 5.02 -1.72 11.46
N ALA A 68 4.38 -1.05 12.42
CA ALA A 68 4.35 0.41 12.53
C ALA A 68 3.90 1.10 11.22
N LEU A 69 2.82 0.59 10.58
CA LEU A 69 2.31 1.11 9.32
C LEU A 69 1.84 2.56 9.43
N GLU A 70 1.44 3.01 10.62
CA GLU A 70 1.09 4.40 10.92
C GLU A 70 2.19 5.40 10.54
N ARG A 71 3.44 4.96 10.36
CA ARG A 71 4.55 5.80 9.89
C ARG A 71 4.37 6.34 8.46
N ILE A 72 3.42 5.81 7.69
CA ILE A 72 3.05 6.39 6.37
C ILE A 72 2.12 7.58 6.48
N LEU A 73 1.42 7.74 7.61
CA LEU A 73 0.38 8.76 7.78
C LEU A 73 0.91 10.17 7.52
N PRO A 74 2.10 10.60 7.97
CA PRO A 74 2.60 11.94 7.68
C PRO A 74 2.69 12.26 6.18
N ALA A 75 3.07 11.27 5.34
CA ALA A 75 3.12 11.45 3.90
C ALA A 75 1.71 11.58 3.29
N LEU A 76 0.75 10.79 3.77
CA LEU A 76 -0.63 10.82 3.30
C LEU A 76 -1.37 12.10 3.75
N THR A 77 -1.19 12.51 5.00
CA THR A 77 -1.89 13.68 5.56
C THR A 77 -1.32 15.00 5.04
N ALA A 78 -0.02 15.09 4.78
CA ALA A 78 0.58 16.27 4.12
C ALA A 78 -0.01 16.51 2.72
N ARG A 79 -0.41 15.44 2.02
CA ARG A 79 -1.12 15.55 0.74
C ARG A 79 -2.58 15.92 0.92
N ALA A 80 -3.27 15.34 1.91
CA ALA A 80 -4.68 15.59 2.15
C ALA A 80 -4.96 17.03 2.63
N ASN A 81 -4.03 17.60 3.39
CA ASN A 81 -4.06 18.98 3.85
C ASN A 81 -2.80 19.69 3.32
N PRO A 82 -2.75 20.05 2.02
CA PRO A 82 -1.65 20.88 1.54
C PRO A 82 -1.70 22.18 2.35
N SER A 83 -0.66 22.44 3.13
CA SER A 83 -0.52 23.75 3.79
C SER A 83 -0.29 24.77 2.68
N ASP A 84 -1.31 25.57 2.38
CA ASP A 84 -1.13 26.91 1.82
C ASP A 84 -0.45 27.81 2.86
#